data_AF-A0A7U9KQS6-F1
#
_entry.id   AF-A0A7U9KQS6-F1
#
_cell.length_a   1.000
_cell.length_b   1.000
_cell.length_c   1.000
_cell.angle_alpha   90.00
_cell.angle_beta   90.00
_cell.angle_gamma   90.00
#
_symmetry.space_group_name_H-M   'P 1'
#
loop_
_entity.id
_entity.type
_entity.pdbx_description
1 polymer ?
#
loop_
_entity_poly.entity_id
_entity_poly.type
_entity_poly.pdbx_seq_one_letter_code
_entity_poly.pdbx_strand_id
1 'polypeptide(L)'
;MSAETTDAPTLPGDGSLCIHNDWFESGWPVVMPLHQAMWAVMLLSTATARQLRGDLDAVAVLVFGDDPRRAPRGIGGQGLESPLVWPDAEAVEAADSPEEAARITADAQTHRAWCEEALRAAGLPAPSTVRDLATVMERLGIARCEDGRWTMPDCFPRPEDVLRLPEELLGRLRSLRRVQDSGPAERALLHHITHTLGRPAQFITTLQRLKQATGFGAGRLRDILDHLATGTGEIKLYRGRPPVTVAAKDLTGQSRFLISLDWARIDEGRNQTVRIV
;
A
#
# COMPACT_ATOMS: atom_id res chain seq x y z
N MET A 1 -37.83 6.54 29.94
CA MET A 1 -36.73 5.76 30.52
C MET A 1 -35.72 5.53 29.41
N SER A 2 -34.67 6.35 29.39
CA SER A 2 -33.57 6.21 28.44
C SER A 2 -32.64 5.11 28.95
N ALA A 3 -32.33 4.13 28.11
CA ALA A 3 -31.28 3.17 28.40
C ALA A 3 -29.94 3.89 28.17
N GLU A 4 -29.31 4.32 29.25
CA GLU A 4 -27.87 4.62 29.28
C GLU A 4 -27.15 3.37 28.80
N THR A 5 -26.50 3.48 27.64
CA THR A 5 -25.52 2.48 27.22
C THR A 5 -24.28 2.79 28.04
N THR A 6 -24.12 2.10 29.16
CA THR A 6 -22.89 2.16 29.95
C THR A 6 -21.78 1.54 29.11
N ASP A 7 -21.04 2.38 28.39
CA ASP A 7 -19.74 2.00 27.85
C ASP A 7 -18.83 1.77 29.05
N ALA A 8 -18.64 0.50 29.42
CA ALA A 8 -17.66 0.15 30.43
C ALA A 8 -16.29 0.66 29.94
N PRO A 9 -15.49 1.32 30.79
CA PRO A 9 -14.16 1.77 30.39
C PRO A 9 -13.38 0.56 29.88
N THR A 10 -12.91 0.65 28.64
CA THR A 10 -12.11 -0.40 28.02
C THR A 10 -10.86 -0.61 28.87
N LEU A 11 -10.65 -1.85 29.34
CA LEU A 11 -9.47 -2.20 30.12
C LEU A 11 -8.21 -2.08 29.24
N PRO A 12 -7.04 -1.78 29.82
CA PRO A 12 -5.78 -1.78 29.08
C PRO A 12 -5.55 -3.11 28.35
N GLY A 13 -5.22 -3.06 27.06
CA GLY A 13 -5.04 -4.25 26.23
C GLY A 13 -6.32 -4.95 25.80
N ASP A 14 -7.50 -4.38 26.11
CA ASP A 14 -8.79 -4.87 25.67
C ASP A 14 -9.33 -4.02 24.49
N GLY A 15 -10.07 -4.66 23.59
CA GLY A 15 -10.72 -4.00 22.44
C GLY A 15 -9.94 -3.98 21.12
N SER A 16 -10.67 -3.70 20.04
CA SER A 16 -10.15 -3.73 18.66
C SER A 16 -9.09 -2.66 18.39
N LEU A 17 -8.04 -3.06 17.69
CA LEU A 17 -7.02 -2.14 17.18
C LEU A 17 -7.51 -1.44 15.92
N CYS A 18 -7.13 -0.17 15.77
CA CYS A 18 -7.41 0.63 14.59
C CYS A 18 -6.16 0.70 13.71
N ILE A 19 -6.37 0.77 12.40
CA ILE A 19 -5.33 1.12 11.44
C ILE A 19 -5.78 2.36 10.67
N HIS A 20 -4.88 3.32 10.47
CA HIS A 20 -5.18 4.53 9.71
C HIS A 20 -5.54 4.17 8.27
N ASN A 21 -6.64 4.73 7.74
CA ASN A 21 -7.14 4.41 6.39
C ASN A 21 -6.09 4.68 5.30
N ASP A 22 -5.27 5.71 5.50
CA ASP A 22 -4.21 6.09 4.56
C ASP A 22 -2.93 5.25 4.69
N TRP A 23 -2.85 4.26 5.59
CA TRP A 23 -1.58 3.52 5.77
C TRP A 23 -1.10 2.83 4.50
N PHE A 24 -1.96 2.01 3.89
CA PHE A 24 -1.61 1.29 2.65
C PHE A 24 -1.52 2.23 1.45
N GLU A 25 -2.34 3.28 1.44
CA GLU A 25 -2.39 4.26 0.37
C GLU A 25 -1.24 5.26 0.40
N SER A 26 -0.67 5.54 1.57
CA SER A 26 0.44 6.48 1.73
C SER A 26 1.74 6.01 1.10
N GLY A 27 1.93 4.70 0.87
CA GLY A 27 3.18 4.14 0.35
C GLY A 27 4.28 3.94 1.39
N TRP A 28 4.08 4.33 2.66
CA TRP A 28 4.99 4.01 3.76
C TRP A 28 5.31 2.51 3.91
N PRO A 29 4.39 1.56 3.65
CA PRO A 29 4.70 0.12 3.64
C PRO A 29 5.80 -0.30 2.65
N VAL A 30 6.05 0.49 1.61
CA VAL A 30 7.09 0.21 0.60
C VAL A 30 8.47 0.67 1.09
N VAL A 31 8.53 1.57 2.08
CA VAL A 31 9.77 2.22 2.54
C VAL A 31 10.20 1.71 3.91
N MET A 32 9.25 1.53 4.83
CA MET A 32 9.50 1.15 6.23
C MET A 32 9.53 -0.38 6.45
N PRO A 33 10.03 -0.88 7.60
CA PRO A 33 9.94 -2.30 7.93
C PRO A 33 8.47 -2.67 8.15
N LEU A 34 7.89 -3.43 7.22
CA LEU A 34 6.44 -3.57 7.04
C LEU A 34 5.72 -3.92 8.33
N HIS A 35 6.13 -4.98 9.00
CA HIS A 35 5.45 -5.51 10.19
C HIS A 35 5.51 -4.56 11.37
N GLN A 36 6.71 -4.10 11.74
CA GLN A 36 6.90 -3.20 12.89
C GLN A 36 6.28 -1.83 12.63
N ALA A 37 6.37 -1.31 11.40
CA ALA A 37 5.77 -0.03 11.05
C ALA A 37 4.24 -0.11 11.03
N MET A 38 3.66 -1.23 10.59
CA MET A 38 2.23 -1.48 10.70
C MET A 38 1.79 -1.50 12.16
N TRP A 39 2.51 -2.19 13.04
CA TRP A 39 2.18 -2.20 14.48
C TRP A 39 2.32 -0.82 15.13
N ALA A 40 3.37 -0.06 14.80
CA ALA A 40 3.53 1.31 15.27
C ALA A 40 2.39 2.20 14.79
N VAL A 41 1.98 2.09 13.51
CA VAL A 41 0.79 2.79 13.01
C VAL A 41 -0.47 2.38 13.75
N MET A 42 -0.66 1.08 14.03
CA MET A 42 -1.86 0.62 14.72
C MET A 42 -1.93 1.14 16.16
N LEU A 43 -0.80 1.18 16.86
CA LEU A 43 -0.67 1.81 18.18
C LEU A 43 -1.11 3.28 18.13
N LEU A 44 -0.50 4.06 17.24
CA LEU A 44 -0.72 5.50 17.10
C LEU A 44 -2.15 5.82 16.62
N SER A 45 -2.69 5.00 15.71
CA SER A 45 -4.06 5.11 15.20
C SER A 45 -5.07 4.82 16.30
N THR A 46 -4.83 3.78 17.11
CA THR A 46 -5.69 3.42 18.23
C THR A 46 -5.65 4.49 19.31
N ALA A 47 -4.47 5.03 19.60
CA ALA A 47 -4.29 6.15 20.53
C ALA A 47 -5.07 7.39 20.07
N THR A 48 -4.99 7.72 18.79
CA THR A 48 -5.71 8.85 18.18
C THR A 48 -7.22 8.63 18.23
N ALA A 49 -7.70 7.47 17.78
CA ALA A 49 -9.13 7.15 17.73
C ALA A 49 -9.79 7.15 19.12
N ARG A 50 -9.06 6.64 20.13
CA ARG A 50 -9.52 6.60 21.54
C ARG A 50 -9.17 7.87 22.32
N GLN A 51 -8.55 8.86 21.68
CA GLN A 51 -8.10 10.11 22.31
C GLN A 51 -7.24 9.89 23.57
N LEU A 52 -6.37 8.87 23.54
CA LEU A 52 -5.51 8.53 24.66
C LEU A 52 -4.48 9.64 24.93
N ARG A 53 -4.09 9.76 26.20
CA ARG A 53 -3.09 10.72 26.66
C ARG A 53 -1.92 10.02 27.34
N GLY A 54 -0.73 10.61 27.21
CA GLY A 54 0.51 10.12 27.78
C GLY A 54 1.65 10.12 26.76
N ASP A 55 2.83 9.78 27.24
CA ASP A 55 3.95 9.44 26.36
C ASP A 55 3.69 8.11 25.62
N LEU A 56 4.63 7.73 24.75
CA LEU A 56 4.50 6.53 23.93
C LEU A 56 4.40 5.25 24.79
N ASP A 57 5.08 5.20 25.94
CA ASP A 57 5.05 4.07 26.86
C ASP A 57 3.69 3.90 27.51
N ALA A 58 3.15 4.97 28.08
CA ALA A 58 1.83 4.96 28.68
C ALA A 58 0.77 4.52 27.67
N VAL A 59 0.86 5.02 26.44
CA VAL A 59 -0.08 4.65 25.37
C VAL A 59 0.10 3.20 24.92
N ALA A 60 1.34 2.70 24.80
CA ALA A 60 1.59 1.29 24.50
C ALA A 60 1.00 0.36 25.56
N VAL A 61 1.14 0.71 26.84
CA VAL A 61 0.53 -0.02 27.95
C VAL A 61 -0.99 0.03 27.87
N LEU A 62 -1.59 1.19 27.60
CA LEU A 62 -3.05 1.31 27.46
C LEU A 62 -3.61 0.51 26.28
N VAL A 63 -2.87 0.43 25.17
CA VAL A 63 -3.34 -0.23 23.93
C VAL A 63 -3.02 -1.73 23.90
N PHE A 64 -1.84 -2.15 24.34
CA PHE A 64 -1.40 -3.55 24.28
C PHE A 64 -1.42 -4.27 25.63
N GLY A 65 -1.63 -3.53 26.73
CA GLY A 65 -1.53 -4.02 28.09
C GLY A 65 -0.10 -4.02 28.63
N ASP A 66 0.01 -4.24 29.94
CA ASP A 66 1.26 -4.20 30.70
C ASP A 66 2.14 -5.44 30.48
N ASP A 67 1.60 -6.51 29.86
CA ASP A 67 2.33 -7.74 29.58
C ASP A 67 2.87 -7.72 28.15
N PRO A 68 4.19 -7.58 27.94
CA PRO A 68 4.79 -7.58 26.60
C PRO A 68 4.59 -8.90 25.84
N ARG A 69 4.17 -9.99 26.50
CA ARG A 69 3.77 -11.25 25.83
C ARG A 69 2.37 -11.20 25.23
N ARG A 70 1.53 -10.24 25.66
CA ARG A 70 0.22 -9.94 25.06
C ARG A 70 0.33 -8.95 23.92
N ALA A 71 1.45 -8.23 23.82
CA ALA A 71 1.75 -7.45 22.63
C ALA A 71 1.72 -8.38 21.40
N PRO A 72 1.13 -7.91 20.29
CA PRO A 72 1.08 -8.70 19.07
C PRO A 72 2.48 -9.16 18.65
N ARG A 73 2.59 -10.42 18.19
CA ARG A 73 3.89 -11.07 17.90
C ARG A 73 4.81 -10.21 17.03
N GLY A 74 4.27 -9.40 16.13
CA GLY A 74 5.06 -8.56 15.22
C GLY A 74 5.67 -7.30 15.86
N ILE A 75 5.36 -6.95 17.12
CA ILE A 75 6.13 -5.95 17.89
C ILE A 75 7.41 -6.58 18.42
N GLY A 76 7.44 -7.89 18.69
CA GLY A 76 8.55 -8.59 19.32
C GLY A 76 8.39 -8.73 20.84
N GLY A 77 9.17 -9.64 21.43
CA GLY A 77 9.02 -10.03 22.85
C GLY A 77 9.48 -8.98 23.88
N GLN A 78 10.01 -7.84 23.43
CA GLN A 78 10.51 -6.75 24.29
C GLN A 78 9.64 -5.49 24.18
N GLY A 79 8.44 -5.58 23.59
CA GLY A 79 7.55 -4.42 23.40
C GLY A 79 8.21 -3.37 22.51
N LEU A 80 8.14 -2.09 22.90
CA LEU A 80 8.70 -0.98 22.13
C LEU A 80 10.23 -1.04 21.97
N GLU A 81 10.94 -1.73 22.87
CA GLU A 81 12.40 -1.91 22.79
C GLU A 81 12.82 -3.04 21.84
N SER A 82 11.85 -3.75 21.26
CA SER A 82 12.16 -4.83 20.32
C SER A 82 12.90 -4.29 19.10
N PRO A 83 13.92 -5.00 18.61
CA PRO A 83 14.67 -4.58 17.44
C PRO A 83 13.81 -4.65 16.18
N LEU A 84 14.11 -3.79 15.20
CA LEU A 84 13.47 -3.86 13.90
C LEU A 84 13.95 -5.09 13.12
N VAL A 85 12.99 -5.85 12.59
CA VAL A 85 13.26 -7.05 11.78
C VAL A 85 12.99 -6.74 10.32
N TRP A 86 13.94 -7.08 9.46
CA TRP A 86 13.90 -6.74 8.03
C TRP A 86 13.78 -7.95 7.10
N PRO A 87 14.41 -9.11 7.35
CA PRO A 87 13.89 -10.31 6.73
C PRO A 87 12.66 -10.76 7.52
N ASP A 88 11.53 -10.87 6.85
CA ASP A 88 10.38 -11.57 7.42
C ASP A 88 10.79 -13.03 7.66
N ALA A 89 10.85 -13.43 8.93
CA ALA A 89 11.28 -14.77 9.32
C ALA A 89 10.35 -15.83 8.72
N GLU A 90 9.04 -15.56 8.64
CA GLU A 90 8.08 -16.49 8.06
C GLU A 90 8.32 -16.65 6.56
N ALA A 91 8.67 -15.57 5.86
CA ALA A 91 9.00 -15.63 4.42
C ALA A 91 10.30 -16.41 4.16
N VAL A 92 11.32 -16.25 5.03
CA VAL A 92 12.58 -17.00 4.92
C VAL A 92 12.36 -18.48 5.23
N GLU A 93 11.55 -18.81 6.24
CA GLU A 93 11.20 -20.19 6.61
C GLU A 93 10.34 -20.87 5.55
N ALA A 94 9.47 -20.11 4.87
CA ALA A 94 8.60 -20.60 3.80
C ALA A 94 9.30 -20.73 2.44
N ALA A 95 10.57 -20.34 2.30
CA ALA A 95 11.29 -20.41 1.04
C ALA A 95 11.43 -21.86 0.54
N ASP A 96 11.21 -22.09 -0.75
CA ASP A 96 11.27 -23.44 -1.35
C ASP A 96 12.72 -23.96 -1.49
N SER A 97 13.72 -23.08 -1.35
CA SER A 97 15.14 -23.41 -1.50
C SER A 97 16.06 -22.49 -0.70
N PRO A 98 17.30 -22.94 -0.38
CA PRO A 98 18.32 -22.08 0.23
C PRO A 98 18.67 -20.86 -0.63
N GLU A 99 18.67 -20.99 -1.96
CA GLU A 99 18.91 -19.88 -2.88
C GLU A 99 17.80 -18.83 -2.81
N GLU A 100 16.55 -19.27 -2.64
CA GLU A 100 15.41 -18.36 -2.44
C GLU A 100 15.46 -17.66 -1.09
N ALA A 101 15.73 -18.38 0.00
CA ALA A 101 15.94 -17.80 1.32
C ALA A 101 17.07 -16.74 1.31
N ALA A 102 18.16 -17.02 0.57
CA ALA A 102 19.27 -16.08 0.39
C ALA A 102 18.85 -14.83 -0.38
N ARG A 103 18.02 -14.95 -1.43
CA ARG A 103 17.45 -13.80 -2.16
C ARG A 103 16.57 -12.95 -1.27
N ILE A 104 15.64 -13.55 -0.52
CA ILE A 104 14.75 -12.84 0.42
C ILE A 104 15.58 -12.05 1.44
N THR A 105 16.61 -12.67 1.99
CA THR A 105 17.51 -12.03 2.96
C THR A 105 18.29 -10.86 2.33
N ALA A 106 18.83 -11.03 1.11
CA ALA A 106 19.56 -9.99 0.40
C ALA A 106 18.68 -8.79 0.02
N ASP A 107 17.44 -9.07 -0.42
CA ASP A 107 16.45 -8.04 -0.75
C ASP A 107 16.05 -7.25 0.50
N ALA A 108 15.83 -7.93 1.63
CA ALA A 108 15.56 -7.31 2.91
C ALA A 108 16.71 -6.41 3.39
N GLN A 109 17.97 -6.84 3.25
CA GLN A 109 19.15 -6.03 3.59
C GLN A 109 19.27 -4.79 2.71
N THR A 110 18.99 -4.94 1.42
CA THR A 110 19.00 -3.84 0.45
C THR A 110 17.90 -2.82 0.77
N HIS A 111 16.69 -3.30 1.07
CA HIS A 111 15.57 -2.46 1.51
C HIS A 111 15.92 -1.71 2.79
N ARG A 112 16.44 -2.41 3.80
CA ARG A 112 16.92 -1.78 5.03
C ARG A 112 17.93 -0.67 4.74
N ALA A 113 18.93 -0.92 3.91
CA ALA A 113 19.95 0.07 3.54
C ALA A 113 19.33 1.31 2.85
N TRP A 114 18.36 1.12 1.95
CA TRP A 114 17.65 2.23 1.31
C TRP A 114 16.86 3.06 2.32
N CYS A 115 16.16 2.43 3.26
CA CYS A 115 15.42 3.12 4.30
C CYS A 115 16.35 3.93 5.21
N GLU A 116 17.42 3.30 5.72
CA GLU A 116 18.38 3.95 6.59
C GLU A 116 19.10 5.13 5.89
N GLU A 117 19.44 4.97 4.61
CA GLU A 117 20.02 6.06 3.80
C GLU A 117 19.03 7.21 3.60
N ALA A 118 17.79 6.92 3.23
CA ALA A 118 16.76 7.93 3.01
C ALA A 118 16.51 8.75 4.29
N LEU A 119 16.42 8.08 5.44
CA LEU A 119 16.28 8.73 6.74
C LEU A 119 17.50 9.60 7.07
N ARG A 120 18.72 9.06 6.88
CA ARG A 120 19.96 9.80 7.15
C ARG A 120 20.08 11.05 6.27
N ALA A 121 19.73 10.94 4.98
CA ALA A 121 19.73 12.06 4.04
C ALA A 121 18.71 13.16 4.43
N ALA A 122 17.64 12.80 5.13
CA ALA A 122 16.66 13.73 5.70
C ALA A 122 17.06 14.25 7.10
N GLY A 123 18.24 13.89 7.62
CA GLY A 123 18.70 14.29 8.95
C GLY A 123 18.02 13.52 10.10
N LEU A 124 17.39 12.39 9.80
CA LEU A 124 16.73 11.52 10.76
C LEU A 124 17.64 10.35 11.14
N PRO A 125 17.61 9.88 12.41
CA PRO A 125 18.35 8.70 12.80
C PRO A 125 17.76 7.44 12.14
N ALA A 126 18.63 6.47 11.84
CA ALA A 126 18.20 5.13 11.48
C ALA A 126 17.59 4.46 12.73
N PRO A 127 16.31 4.04 12.70
CA PRO A 127 15.67 3.48 13.87
C PRO A 127 16.20 2.06 14.11
N SER A 128 16.50 1.74 15.37
CA SER A 128 16.98 0.42 15.78
C SER A 128 15.91 -0.40 16.49
N THR A 129 14.95 0.28 17.12
CA THR A 129 13.82 -0.29 17.87
C THR A 129 12.47 0.18 17.33
N VAL A 130 11.38 -0.46 17.78
CA VAL A 130 10.01 0.01 17.50
C VAL A 130 9.77 1.41 18.09
N ARG A 131 10.36 1.74 19.25
CA ARG A 131 10.34 3.11 19.81
C ARG A 131 11.01 4.12 18.89
N ASP A 132 12.20 3.80 18.40
CA ASP A 132 12.91 4.68 17.47
C ASP A 132 12.09 4.90 16.21
N LEU A 133 11.46 3.83 15.70
CA LEU A 133 10.58 3.89 14.54
C LEU A 133 9.40 4.83 14.78
N ALA A 134 8.70 4.71 15.92
CA ALA A 134 7.62 5.61 16.28
C ALA A 134 8.09 7.08 16.37
N THR A 135 9.29 7.31 16.91
CA THR A 135 9.92 8.65 16.96
C THR A 135 10.22 9.19 15.55
N VAL A 136 10.71 8.34 14.65
CA VAL A 136 10.92 8.69 13.24
C VAL A 136 9.59 9.02 12.55
N MET A 137 8.54 8.23 12.80
CA MET A 137 7.19 8.48 12.27
C MET A 137 6.62 9.83 12.73
N GLU A 138 6.83 10.19 13.99
CA GLU A 138 6.47 11.52 14.50
C GLU A 138 7.22 12.64 13.76
N ARG A 139 8.54 12.51 13.60
CA ARG A 139 9.36 13.49 12.86
C ARG A 139 9.03 13.60 11.38
N LEU A 140 8.55 12.51 10.78
CA LEU A 140 8.05 12.48 9.41
C LEU A 140 6.64 13.06 9.27
N GLY A 141 5.98 13.42 10.37
CA GLY A 141 4.63 13.99 10.37
C GLY A 141 3.51 12.97 10.21
N ILE A 142 3.79 11.68 10.42
CA ILE A 142 2.80 10.59 10.37
C ILE A 142 1.93 10.60 11.65
N ALA A 143 2.51 11.00 12.77
CA ALA A 143 1.82 11.21 14.03
C ALA A 143 2.34 12.46 14.73
N ARG A 144 1.58 12.97 15.70
CA ARG A 144 1.97 14.09 16.56
C ARG A 144 1.52 13.83 17.99
N CYS A 145 2.35 14.19 18.95
CA CYS A 145 1.97 14.26 20.36
C CYS A 145 2.01 15.71 20.84
N GLU A 146 0.83 16.30 21.08
CA GLU A 146 0.70 17.67 21.60
C GLU A 146 0.01 17.63 22.96
N ASP A 147 0.65 18.19 24.00
CA ASP A 147 0.16 18.14 25.39
C ASP A 147 -0.23 16.72 25.84
N GLY A 148 0.61 15.75 25.45
CA GLY A 148 0.41 14.33 25.73
C GLY A 148 -0.72 13.68 24.93
N ARG A 149 -1.39 14.37 24.00
CA ARG A 149 -2.44 13.80 23.16
C ARG A 149 -1.88 13.40 21.81
N TRP A 150 -2.11 12.15 21.43
CA TRP A 150 -1.72 11.63 20.13
C TRP A 150 -2.76 11.97 19.06
N THR A 151 -2.28 12.45 17.92
CA THR A 151 -3.08 12.72 16.73
C THR A 151 -2.35 12.27 15.48
N MET A 152 -3.10 12.03 14.41
CA MET A 152 -2.60 11.70 13.07
C MET A 152 -3.30 12.60 12.05
N PRO A 153 -2.62 13.04 10.98
CA PRO A 153 -3.27 13.84 9.94
C PRO A 153 -4.22 12.97 9.10
N ASP A 154 -5.27 13.57 8.54
CA ASP A 154 -6.24 12.88 7.69
C ASP A 154 -5.58 12.17 6.49
N CYS A 155 -4.48 12.73 5.98
CA CYS A 155 -3.63 12.13 4.97
C CYS A 155 -2.17 12.22 5.43
N PHE A 156 -1.45 11.11 5.33
CA PHE A 156 -0.03 11.08 5.63
C PHE A 156 0.76 11.84 4.55
N PRO A 157 1.87 12.49 4.93
CA PRO A 157 2.83 12.94 3.94
C PRO A 157 3.34 11.74 3.16
N ARG A 158 3.50 11.90 1.84
CA ARG A 158 3.99 10.82 1.00
C ARG A 158 5.49 10.65 1.23
N PRO A 159 6.02 9.41 1.24
CA PRO A 159 7.45 9.17 1.40
C PRO A 159 8.30 9.96 0.39
N GLU A 160 7.86 10.02 -0.87
CA GLU A 160 8.53 10.73 -1.95
C GLU A 160 8.57 12.27 -1.79
N ASP A 161 7.71 12.84 -0.93
CA ASP A 161 7.67 14.28 -0.67
C ASP A 161 8.57 14.69 0.51
N VAL A 162 8.84 13.76 1.44
CA VAL A 162 9.59 14.04 2.69
C VAL A 162 10.95 13.34 2.77
N LEU A 163 11.20 12.35 1.92
CA LEU A 163 12.48 11.62 1.84
C LEU A 163 13.07 11.68 0.44
N ARG A 164 14.41 11.72 0.37
CA ARG A 164 15.14 11.46 -0.87
C ARG A 164 15.28 9.95 -1.04
N LEU A 165 14.46 9.38 -1.90
CA LEU A 165 14.40 7.94 -2.14
C LEU A 165 15.20 7.52 -3.37
N PRO A 166 15.81 6.32 -3.38
CA PRO A 166 16.43 5.75 -4.56
C PRO A 166 15.40 5.46 -5.66
N GLU A 167 15.85 5.44 -6.92
CA GLU A 167 14.99 5.31 -8.10
C GLU A 167 14.17 4.02 -8.08
N GLU A 168 14.71 2.95 -7.50
CA GLU A 168 14.03 1.67 -7.29
C GLU A 168 12.79 1.82 -6.40
N LEU A 169 12.92 2.50 -5.26
CA LEU A 169 11.77 2.77 -4.36
C LEU A 169 10.78 3.75 -5.01
N LEU A 170 11.26 4.78 -5.70
CA LEU A 170 10.40 5.68 -6.47
C LEU A 170 9.66 4.94 -7.58
N GLY A 171 10.27 3.95 -8.22
CA GLY A 171 9.65 3.05 -9.18
C GLY A 171 8.51 2.25 -8.57
N ARG A 172 8.76 1.62 -7.40
CA ARG A 172 7.76 0.86 -6.65
C ARG A 172 6.58 1.75 -6.21
N LEU A 173 6.87 2.93 -5.68
CA LEU A 173 5.84 3.91 -5.28
C LEU A 173 5.02 4.39 -6.48
N ARG A 174 5.64 4.75 -7.61
CA ARG A 174 4.90 5.10 -8.84
C ARG A 174 3.99 3.97 -9.31
N SER A 175 4.44 2.72 -9.22
CA SER A 175 3.60 1.56 -9.54
C SER A 175 2.44 1.39 -8.56
N LEU A 176 2.67 1.55 -7.25
CA LEU A 176 1.61 1.55 -6.23
C LEU A 176 0.55 2.63 -6.52
N ARG A 177 0.99 3.88 -6.76
CA ARG A 177 0.09 5.00 -7.10
C ARG A 177 -0.73 4.70 -8.34
N ARG A 178 -0.09 4.15 -9.38
CA ARG A 178 -0.79 3.76 -10.61
C ARG A 178 -1.90 2.75 -10.34
N VAL A 179 -1.66 1.74 -9.51
CA VAL A 179 -2.68 0.75 -9.16
C VAL A 179 -3.85 1.40 -8.39
N GLN A 180 -3.55 2.25 -7.42
CA GLN A 180 -4.56 2.96 -6.61
C GLN A 180 -5.38 3.95 -7.46
N ASP A 181 -4.71 4.75 -8.29
CA ASP A 181 -5.34 5.73 -9.17
C ASP A 181 -6.06 5.07 -10.35
N SER A 182 -5.65 3.89 -10.82
CA SER A 182 -6.28 3.22 -11.96
C SER A 182 -7.34 2.21 -11.55
N GLY A 183 -7.31 1.69 -10.33
CA GLY A 183 -8.14 0.57 -9.86
C GLY A 183 -9.65 0.70 -10.10
N PRO A 184 -10.32 1.83 -9.77
CA PRO A 184 -11.74 2.00 -10.07
C PRO A 184 -12.04 2.00 -11.57
N ALA A 185 -11.15 2.58 -12.36
CA ALA A 185 -11.36 2.79 -13.78
C ALA A 185 -11.02 1.55 -14.61
N GLU A 186 -10.00 0.81 -14.21
CA GLU A 186 -9.68 -0.52 -14.72
C GLU A 186 -10.79 -1.52 -14.42
N ARG A 187 -11.31 -1.54 -13.17
CA ARG A 187 -12.48 -2.37 -12.81
C ARG A 187 -13.70 -2.02 -13.65
N ALA A 188 -13.98 -0.74 -13.87
CA ALA A 188 -15.09 -0.31 -14.72
C ALA A 188 -14.90 -0.73 -16.18
N LEU A 189 -13.68 -0.62 -16.71
CA LEU A 189 -13.34 -1.06 -18.06
C LEU A 189 -13.52 -2.57 -18.22
N LEU A 190 -12.96 -3.37 -17.32
CA LEU A 190 -13.10 -4.83 -17.37
C LEU A 190 -14.52 -5.28 -17.09
N HIS A 191 -15.25 -4.61 -16.20
CA HIS A 191 -16.66 -4.87 -15.97
C HIS A 191 -17.46 -4.67 -17.27
N HIS A 192 -17.24 -3.57 -17.99
CA HIS A 192 -17.86 -3.32 -19.29
C HIS A 192 -17.52 -4.42 -20.31
N ILE A 193 -16.24 -4.80 -20.42
CA ILE A 193 -15.80 -5.81 -21.39
C ILE A 193 -16.40 -7.19 -21.06
N THR A 194 -16.44 -7.56 -19.79
CA THR A 194 -16.95 -8.87 -19.35
C THR A 194 -18.46 -8.94 -19.40
N HIS A 195 -19.16 -7.97 -18.81
CA HIS A 195 -20.60 -8.04 -18.57
C HIS A 195 -21.43 -7.35 -19.66
N THR A 196 -20.88 -6.36 -20.37
CA THR A 196 -21.59 -5.69 -21.48
C THR A 196 -21.20 -6.28 -22.83
N LEU A 197 -19.92 -6.54 -23.07
CA LEU A 197 -19.45 -7.07 -24.36
C LEU A 197 -19.39 -8.61 -24.41
N GLY A 198 -19.54 -9.29 -23.27
CA GLY A 198 -19.58 -10.76 -23.22
C GLY A 198 -18.22 -11.43 -23.38
N ARG A 199 -17.16 -10.87 -22.79
CA ARG A 199 -15.77 -11.38 -22.85
C ARG A 199 -15.23 -11.65 -24.27
N PRO A 200 -15.24 -10.65 -25.17
CA PRO A 200 -14.71 -10.84 -26.52
C PRO A 200 -13.19 -11.07 -26.51
N ALA A 201 -12.67 -11.86 -27.45
CA ALA A 201 -11.21 -11.98 -27.66
C ALA A 201 -10.61 -10.69 -28.24
N GLN A 202 -11.39 -9.97 -29.04
CA GLN A 202 -11.01 -8.67 -29.61
C GLN A 202 -12.25 -7.82 -29.90
N PHE A 203 -12.14 -6.50 -29.79
CA PHE A 203 -13.22 -5.59 -30.17
C PHE A 203 -12.72 -4.22 -30.62
N ILE A 204 -13.47 -3.59 -31.53
CA ILE A 204 -13.15 -2.26 -32.05
C ILE A 204 -13.92 -1.21 -31.25
N THR A 205 -13.22 -0.21 -30.74
CA THR A 205 -13.81 0.86 -29.93
C THR A 205 -13.17 2.23 -30.24
N THR A 206 -13.61 3.26 -29.50
CA THR A 206 -13.01 4.59 -29.45
C THR A 206 -12.89 5.02 -27.98
N LEU A 207 -11.99 5.96 -27.67
CA LEU A 207 -11.89 6.52 -26.31
C LEU A 207 -13.21 7.18 -25.88
N GLN A 208 -13.94 7.79 -26.81
CA GLN A 208 -15.26 8.36 -26.52
C GLN A 208 -16.29 7.29 -26.10
N ARG A 209 -16.31 6.12 -26.76
CA ARG A 209 -17.20 5.02 -26.38
C ARG A 209 -16.82 4.42 -25.03
N LEU A 210 -15.52 4.24 -24.78
CA LEU A 210 -15.05 3.78 -23.47
C LEU A 210 -15.38 4.78 -22.36
N LYS A 211 -15.27 6.09 -22.62
CA LYS A 211 -15.71 7.14 -21.69
C LYS A 211 -17.19 7.02 -21.38
N GLN A 212 -18.04 6.83 -22.39
CA GLN A 212 -19.48 6.65 -22.20
C GLN A 212 -19.81 5.39 -21.40
N ALA A 213 -19.07 4.31 -21.63
CA ALA A 213 -19.30 3.03 -20.96
C ALA A 213 -18.80 2.98 -19.51
N THR A 214 -17.73 3.71 -19.20
CA THR A 214 -17.03 3.61 -17.90
C THR A 214 -17.18 4.86 -17.02
N GLY A 215 -17.59 6.00 -17.59
CA GLY A 215 -17.65 7.28 -16.90
C GLY A 215 -16.30 7.99 -16.75
N PHE A 216 -15.17 7.36 -17.13
CA PHE A 216 -13.84 7.93 -16.94
C PHE A 216 -13.37 8.79 -18.12
N GLY A 217 -12.61 9.84 -17.81
CA GLY A 217 -12.04 10.75 -18.79
C GLY A 217 -11.01 10.08 -19.72
N ALA A 218 -10.78 10.68 -20.89
CA ALA A 218 -9.88 10.13 -21.90
C ALA A 218 -8.42 9.98 -21.44
N GLY A 219 -7.92 10.86 -20.56
CA GLY A 219 -6.58 10.73 -19.97
C GLY A 219 -6.46 9.44 -19.16
N ARG A 220 -7.32 9.29 -18.14
CA ARG A 220 -7.37 8.10 -17.29
C ARG A 220 -7.58 6.80 -18.08
N LEU A 221 -8.41 6.84 -19.12
CA LEU A 221 -8.59 5.69 -20.02
C LEU A 221 -7.32 5.34 -20.80
N ARG A 222 -6.52 6.33 -21.23
CA ARG A 222 -5.22 6.04 -21.86
C ARG A 222 -4.26 5.43 -20.86
N ASP A 223 -4.21 5.95 -19.63
CA ASP A 223 -3.30 5.45 -18.60
C ASP A 223 -3.60 3.97 -18.28
N ILE A 224 -4.88 3.61 -18.16
CA ILE A 224 -5.31 2.21 -17.94
C ILE A 224 -4.99 1.34 -19.15
N LEU A 225 -5.28 1.81 -20.36
CA LEU A 225 -4.97 1.04 -21.58
C LEU A 225 -3.46 0.86 -21.74
N ASP A 226 -2.66 1.84 -21.37
CA ASP A 226 -1.19 1.74 -21.35
C ASP A 226 -0.72 0.73 -20.31
N HIS A 227 -1.29 0.77 -19.11
CA HIS A 227 -0.97 -0.15 -18.03
C HIS A 227 -1.30 -1.60 -18.41
N LEU A 228 -2.50 -1.85 -18.95
CA LEU A 228 -2.91 -3.17 -19.39
C LEU A 228 -2.08 -3.68 -20.58
N ALA A 229 -1.62 -2.78 -21.46
CA ALA A 229 -0.85 -3.17 -22.64
C ALA A 229 0.64 -3.38 -22.35
N THR A 230 1.25 -2.48 -21.59
CA THR A 230 2.70 -2.40 -21.39
C THR A 230 3.12 -2.91 -20.01
N GLY A 231 2.31 -2.61 -18.98
CA GLY A 231 2.61 -2.99 -17.59
C GLY A 231 2.31 -4.46 -17.31
N THR A 232 1.09 -4.90 -17.57
CA THR A 232 0.68 -6.29 -17.34
C THR A 232 0.76 -7.14 -18.60
N GLY A 233 0.64 -6.54 -19.79
CA GLY A 233 0.62 -7.27 -21.06
C GLY A 233 -0.65 -8.11 -21.25
N GLU A 234 -1.74 -7.70 -20.59
CA GLU A 234 -3.08 -8.28 -20.65
C GLU A 234 -3.82 -7.93 -21.96
N ILE A 235 -3.46 -6.81 -22.59
CA ILE A 235 -4.07 -6.39 -23.85
C ILE A 235 -3.04 -6.00 -24.91
N LYS A 236 -3.48 -5.94 -26.17
CA LYS A 236 -2.74 -5.33 -27.27
C LYS A 236 -3.63 -4.34 -28.01
N LEU A 237 -3.06 -3.19 -28.38
CA LEU A 237 -3.77 -2.10 -29.05
C LEU A 237 -3.32 -2.01 -30.51
N TYR A 238 -4.27 -2.00 -31.44
CA TYR A 238 -3.98 -1.90 -32.87
C TYR A 238 -4.79 -0.78 -33.55
N ARG A 239 -4.22 -0.19 -34.59
CA ARG A 239 -4.90 0.80 -35.45
C ARG A 239 -4.63 0.52 -36.93
N GLY A 240 -5.58 0.91 -37.78
CA GLY A 240 -5.45 0.89 -39.24
C GLY A 240 -5.74 -0.47 -39.89
N ARG A 241 -5.61 -0.48 -41.22
CA ARG A 241 -5.55 -1.69 -42.05
C ARG A 241 -4.34 -1.53 -42.99
N PRO A 242 -3.31 -2.38 -42.89
CA PRO A 242 -3.16 -3.50 -41.95
C PRO A 242 -3.08 -3.05 -40.48
N PRO A 243 -3.42 -3.91 -39.49
CA PRO A 243 -3.34 -3.55 -38.08
C PRO A 243 -1.88 -3.32 -37.63
N VAL A 244 -1.60 -2.13 -37.09
CA VAL A 244 -0.30 -1.77 -36.52
C VAL A 244 -0.45 -1.55 -35.02
N THR A 245 0.47 -2.08 -34.22
CA THR A 245 0.50 -1.87 -32.77
C THR A 245 0.68 -0.38 -32.46
N VAL A 246 -0.11 0.14 -31.52
CA VAL A 246 -0.06 1.55 -31.11
C VAL A 246 0.07 1.68 -29.59
N ALA A 247 0.72 2.75 -29.12
CA ALA A 247 0.74 3.08 -27.70
C ALA A 247 -0.56 3.79 -27.31
N ALA A 248 -1.01 3.61 -26.07
CA ALA A 248 -2.27 4.21 -25.61
C ALA A 248 -2.22 5.74 -25.62
N LYS A 249 -1.04 6.33 -25.36
CA LYS A 249 -0.79 7.78 -25.44
C LYS A 249 -1.12 8.39 -26.81
N ASP A 250 -0.99 7.61 -27.89
CA ASP A 250 -1.21 8.07 -29.27
C ASP A 250 -2.69 8.02 -29.69
N LEU A 251 -3.58 7.52 -28.83
CA LEU A 251 -5.00 7.42 -29.10
C LEU A 251 -5.70 8.77 -28.95
N THR A 252 -6.36 9.26 -30.01
CA THR A 252 -7.23 10.44 -29.92
C THR A 252 -8.68 10.05 -29.63
N GLY A 253 -9.49 10.98 -29.11
CA GLY A 253 -10.86 10.72 -28.64
C GLY A 253 -11.77 10.00 -29.64
N GLN A 254 -11.62 10.31 -30.93
CA GLN A 254 -12.44 9.80 -32.03
C GLN A 254 -11.76 8.70 -32.86
N SER A 255 -10.46 8.45 -32.63
CA SER A 255 -9.75 7.40 -33.36
C SER A 255 -10.30 6.03 -33.00
N ARG A 256 -10.66 5.24 -34.02
CA ARG A 256 -11.02 3.84 -33.84
C ARG A 256 -9.76 3.00 -33.66
N PHE A 257 -9.76 2.13 -32.67
CA PHE A 257 -8.69 1.17 -32.42
C PHE A 257 -9.29 -0.18 -32.03
N LEU A 258 -8.52 -1.23 -32.26
CA LEU A 258 -8.83 -2.61 -31.89
C LEU A 258 -8.09 -2.93 -30.59
N ILE A 259 -8.82 -3.48 -29.63
CA ILE A 259 -8.25 -4.08 -28.42
C ILE A 259 -8.30 -5.59 -28.61
N SER A 260 -7.16 -6.26 -28.46
CA SER A 260 -7.06 -7.71 -28.32
C SER A 260 -6.78 -8.04 -26.86
N LEU A 261 -7.46 -9.05 -26.30
CA LEU A 261 -7.36 -9.42 -24.90
C LEU A 261 -6.73 -10.79 -24.72
N ASP A 262 -5.88 -10.92 -23.72
CA ASP A 262 -5.38 -12.20 -23.21
C ASP A 262 -6.13 -12.55 -21.93
N TRP A 263 -7.24 -13.29 -22.08
CA TRP A 263 -8.08 -13.66 -20.95
C TRP A 263 -7.36 -14.56 -19.93
N ALA A 264 -6.41 -15.37 -20.38
CA ALA A 264 -5.65 -16.23 -19.47
C ALA A 264 -4.82 -15.38 -18.51
N ARG A 265 -4.13 -14.37 -19.04
CA ARG A 265 -3.32 -13.44 -18.25
C ARG A 265 -4.16 -12.52 -17.36
N ILE A 266 -5.30 -12.04 -17.87
CA ILE A 266 -6.26 -11.25 -17.07
C ILE A 266 -6.76 -12.07 -15.88
N ASP A 267 -7.13 -13.34 -16.09
CA ASP A 267 -7.66 -14.20 -15.03
C ASP A 267 -6.55 -14.60 -14.03
N GLU A 268 -5.32 -14.83 -14.50
CA GLU A 268 -4.16 -15.13 -13.65
C GLU A 268 -3.79 -13.95 -12.73
N GLY A 269 -3.67 -12.73 -13.28
CA GLY A 269 -3.35 -11.53 -12.50
C GLY A 269 -4.37 -11.24 -11.41
N ARG A 270 -5.64 -11.59 -11.65
CA ARG A 270 -6.75 -11.40 -10.69
C ARG A 270 -6.81 -12.48 -9.62
N ASN A 271 -6.45 -13.72 -9.95
CA ASN A 271 -6.40 -14.82 -8.99
C ASN A 271 -5.23 -14.67 -8.00
N GLN A 272 -4.14 -14.03 -8.42
CA GLN A 272 -3.01 -13.72 -7.52
C GLN A 272 -3.34 -12.62 -6.51
N THR A 273 -4.23 -11.67 -6.84
CA THR A 273 -4.63 -10.59 -5.90
C THR A 273 -5.48 -11.08 -4.72
N VAL A 274 -6.07 -12.27 -4.81
CA VAL A 274 -6.87 -12.89 -3.74
C VAL A 274 -6.01 -13.72 -2.77
N ARG A 275 -4.74 -14.00 -3.12
CA ARG A 275 -3.76 -14.59 -2.21
C ARG A 275 -2.88 -13.50 -1.60
N ILE A 276 -3.46 -12.70 -0.71
CA ILE A 276 -2.68 -12.06 0.35
C ILE A 276 -3.03 -12.86 1.60
N VAL A 277 -2.17 -13.81 1.93
CA VAL A 277 -2.08 -14.45 3.25
C VAL A 277 -0.86 -13.82 3.92
#